data_AF-A0A0F9DID9-F1
#
_entry.id   AF-A0A0F9DID9-F1
#
_cell.length_a   1.000
_cell.length_b   1.000
_cell.length_c   1.000
_cell.angle_alpha   90.00
_cell.angle_beta   90.00
_cell.angle_gamma   90.00
#
_symmetry.space_group_name_H-M   'P 1'
#
loop_
_entity.id
_entity.type
_entity.pdbx_description
1 polymer ?
#
loop_
_entity_poly.entity_id
_entity_poly.type
_entity_poly.pdbx_seq_one_letter_code
_entity_poly.pdbx_strand_id
1 'polypeptide(L)' 'MEVGKLFPGGITGQVLADVIEMDRNYTLAELKKMAVEAGLSPSGHKKELAARLLAKGIK' A
#
# COMPACT_ATOMS: atom_id res chain seq x y z
N MET A 1 3.57 4.87 10.89
CA MET A 1 3.27 6.03 10.01
C MET A 1 1.78 5.95 9.70
N GLU A 2 1.03 7.04 9.79
CA GLU A 2 -0.38 7.04 9.41
C GLU A 2 -0.52 7.03 7.90
N VAL A 3 -1.31 6.09 7.35
CA VAL A 3 -1.51 5.91 5.90
C VAL A 3 -2.00 7.19 5.22
N GLY A 4 -2.80 8.01 5.92
CA GLY A 4 -3.30 9.28 5.38
C GLY A 4 -2.21 10.29 5.02
N LYS A 5 -1.01 10.18 5.60
CA LYS A 5 0.14 11.06 5.30
C LYS A 5 0.88 10.64 4.03
N LEU A 6 0.59 9.46 3.47
CA LEU A 6 1.24 8.96 2.25
C LEU A 6 0.67 9.59 0.98
N PHE A 7 -0.53 10.17 1.07
CA PHE A 7 -1.23 10.76 -0.07
C PHE A 7 -1.37 12.26 0.16
N PRO A 8 -0.67 13.13 -0.61
CA PRO A 8 -0.69 14.58 -0.40
C PRO A 8 -2.08 15.23 -0.60
N GLY A 9 -3.01 14.54 -1.27
CA GLY A 9 -4.42 14.93 -1.38
C GLY A 9 -5.35 14.28 -0.34
N GLY A 10 -4.80 13.56 0.65
CA GLY A 10 -5.55 12.71 1.57
C GLY A 10 -5.98 11.38 0.95
N ILE A 11 -6.63 10.53 1.76
CA ILE A 11 -7.24 9.29 1.27
C ILE A 11 -8.55 9.65 0.59
N THR A 12 -8.52 9.77 -0.74
CA THR A 12 -9.74 9.91 -1.55
C THR A 12 -10.46 8.57 -1.64
N GLY A 13 -11.74 8.59 -2.07
CA GLY A 13 -12.50 7.35 -2.30
C GLY A 13 -11.82 6.41 -3.31
N GLN A 14 -11.15 6.97 -4.33
CA GLN A 14 -10.39 6.19 -5.31
C GLN A 14 -9.17 5.52 -4.68
N VAL A 15 -8.38 6.25 -3.89
CA VAL A 15 -7.21 5.67 -3.19
C VAL A 15 -7.64 4.55 -2.25
N LEU A 16 -8.77 4.72 -1.55
CA LEU A 16 -9.31 3.67 -0.70
C LEU A 16 -9.71 2.43 -1.51
N ALA A 17 -10.35 2.62 -2.68
CA ALA A 17 -10.72 1.52 -3.56
C ALA A 17 -9.48 0.76 -4.07
N ASP A 18 -8.45 1.48 -4.52
CA ASP A 18 -7.20 0.89 -5.01
C ASP A 18 -6.48 0.09 -3.90
N VAL A 19 -6.44 0.63 -2.67
CA VAL A 19 -5.87 -0.07 -1.52
C VAL A 19 -6.64 -1.35 -1.21
N ILE A 20 -7.98 -1.31 -1.25
CA ILE A 20 -8.82 -2.50 -1.00
C ILE A 20 -8.63 -3.55 -2.10
N GLU A 21 -8.53 -3.12 -3.36
CA GLU A 21 -8.30 -4.01 -4.49
C GLU A 21 -6.95 -4.72 -4.37
N MET A 22 -5.87 -3.98 -4.12
CA MET A 22 -4.54 -4.55 -3.95
C MET A 22 -4.47 -5.47 -2.71
N ASP A 23 -5.12 -5.10 -1.60
CA ASP A 23 -5.23 -5.92 -0.40
C ASP A 23 -5.95 -7.26 -0.66
N ARG A 24 -6.90 -7.31 -1.60
CA ARG A 24 -7.60 -8.53 -2.01
C ARG A 24 -6.78 -9.37 -2.98
N ASN A 25 -6.11 -8.75 -3.94
CA ASN A 25 -5.41 -9.43 -5.02
C ASN A 25 -4.10 -10.08 -4.58
N TYR A 26 -3.44 -9.53 -3.56
CA TYR A 26 -2.15 -10.03 -3.09
C TYR A 26 -2.22 -10.56 -1.67
N THR A 27 -1.44 -11.59 -1.37
CA THR A 27 -1.21 -12.09 -0.01
C THR A 27 -0.28 -11.16 0.78
N LEU A 28 -0.23 -11.32 2.10
CA LEU A 28 0.69 -10.54 2.94
C LEU A 28 2.16 -10.79 2.56
N ALA A 29 2.51 -12.02 2.19
CA ALA A 29 3.87 -12.37 1.78
C ALA A 29 4.26 -11.66 0.47
N GLU A 30 3.35 -11.61 -0.50
CA GLU A 30 3.58 -10.91 -1.77
C GLU A 30 3.71 -9.40 -1.57
N LEU A 31 2.81 -8.77 -0.79
CA LEU A 31 2.91 -7.34 -0.49
C LEU A 31 4.21 -6.98 0.24
N LYS A 32 4.68 -7.86 1.14
CA LYS A 32 5.99 -7.68 1.81
C LYS A 32 7.14 -7.77 0.82
N LYS A 33 7.10 -8.74 -0.09
CA LYS A 33 8.10 -8.91 -1.14
C LYS A 33 8.16 -7.68 -2.05
N MET A 34 7.00 -7.23 -2.55
CA MET A 34 6.89 -6.02 -3.36
C MET A 34 7.40 -4.78 -2.60
N ALA A 35 7.11 -4.67 -1.30
CA ALA A 35 7.62 -3.58 -0.48
C ALA A 35 9.15 -3.59 -0.43
N VAL A 36 9.78 -4.74 -0.20
CA VAL A 36 11.26 -4.85 -0.19
C VAL A 36 11.85 -4.51 -1.56
N GLU A 37 11.29 -5.04 -2.65
CA GLU A 37 11.74 -4.76 -4.02
C GLU A 37 11.61 -3.27 -4.36
N ALA A 38 10.59 -2.62 -3.81
CA ALA A 38 10.39 -1.18 -3.92
C ALA A 38 11.27 -0.37 -2.96
N GLY A 39 12.14 -0.98 -2.15
CA GLY A 39 12.96 -0.28 -1.14
C GLY A 39 12.13 0.33 0.00
N LEU A 40 10.98 -0.26 0.32
CA LEU A 40 10.09 0.09 1.42
C LEU A 40 10.22 -0.92 2.55
N SER A 41 9.84 -0.51 3.77
CA SER A 41 9.79 -1.45 4.90
C SER A 41 8.68 -2.50 4.69
N PRO A 42 8.97 -3.80 4.83
CA PRO A 42 7.97 -4.89 4.80
C PRO A 42 7.18 -5.04 6.10
N SER A 43 7.34 -4.11 7.05
CA SER A 43 6.57 -4.12 8.30
C SER A 43 5.16 -3.56 8.11
N GLY A 44 4.21 -4.10 8.88
CA GLY A 44 2.81 -3.67 8.89
C GLY A 44 1.84 -4.71 8.36
N HIS A 45 0.58 -4.30 8.30
CA HIS A 45 -0.53 -5.12 7.81
C HIS A 45 -0.73 -4.90 6.31
N LYS A 46 -1.48 -5.79 5.65
CA LYS A 46 -1.66 -5.78 4.18
C LYS A 46 -2.10 -4.42 3.63
N LYS A 47 -3.15 -3.81 4.18
CA LYS A 47 -3.61 -2.46 3.78
C LYS A 47 -2.55 -1.37 3.90
N GLU A 48 -1.71 -1.44 4.92
CA GLU A 48 -0.63 -0.47 5.12
C GLU A 48 0.46 -0.65 4.06
N LEU A 49 0.82 -1.90 3.73
CA LEU A 49 1.77 -2.22 2.67
C LEU A 49 1.22 -1.82 1.30
N ALA A 50 -0.03 -2.18 1.00
CA ALA A 50 -0.72 -1.79 -0.24
C ALA A 50 -0.74 -0.28 -0.42
N ALA A 51 -1.10 0.48 0.63
CA ALA A 51 -1.11 1.93 0.56
C ALA A 51 0.29 2.53 0.31
N ARG A 52 1.34 1.98 0.92
CA ARG A 52 2.72 2.44 0.67
C ARG A 52 3.18 2.12 -0.75
N LEU A 53 2.82 0.96 -1.28
CA LEU A 53 3.12 0.56 -2.66
C LEU A 53 2.42 1.49 -3.66
N LEU A 54 1.13 1.75 -3.46
CA LEU A 54 0.35 2.65 -4.29
C LEU A 54 0.85 4.10 -4.21
N ALA A 55 1.23 4.59 -3.03
CA ALA A 55 1.85 5.91 -2.87
C ALA A 55 3.19 6.03 -3.63
N LYS A 56 3.86 4.91 -3.90
CA LYS A 56 5.07 4.84 -4.72
C LYS A 56 4.79 4.60 -6.21
N GLY A 57 3.51 4.48 -6.60
CA GLY A 57 3.07 4.26 -7.98
C GLY A 57 3.07 2.79 -8.42
N ILE A 58 3.16 1.85 -7.49
CA ILE A 58 3.14 0.40 -7.77
C ILE A 58 1.71 -0.10 -7.61
N LYS A 59 1.18 -0.76 -8.65
CA LYS A 59 -0.18 -1.31 -8.73
C LYS A 59 -0.16 -2.82 -8.80
#